data_AF-A0A7C5JVN5-F1
#
_entry.id   AF-A0A7C5JVN5-F1
#
_cell.length_a   1.000
_cell.length_b   1.000
_cell.length_c   1.000
_cell.angle_alpha   90.00
_cell.angle_beta   90.00
_cell.angle_gamma   90.00
#
_symmetry.space_group_name_H-M   'P 1'
#
loop_
_entity.id
_entity.type
_entity.pdbx_description
1 polymer ?
#
loop_
_entity_poly.entity_id
_entity_poly.type
_entity_poly.pdbx_seq_one_letter_code
_entity_poly.pdbx_strand_id
1 'polypeptide(L)'
;MENWKKRLGLVHIYTGNGKGKTTAALGLALRMLGNEGRVIMIQFLKSANVYGEQRKAQECGIVVESYGLPKFVHGKPEPEEIEAAKKALER
;
A
#
# COMPACT_ATOMS: atom_id res chain seq x y z
N MET A 1 7.86 -30.55 -1.46
CA MET A 1 7.11 -29.37 -1.95
C MET A 1 8.12 -28.30 -2.35
N GLU A 2 8.03 -27.80 -3.57
CA GLU A 2 8.95 -26.77 -4.05
C GLU A 2 8.75 -25.48 -3.25
N ASN A 3 9.84 -24.86 -2.78
CA ASN A 3 9.80 -23.67 -1.92
C ASN A 3 9.23 -22.49 -2.73
N TRP A 4 8.04 -22.02 -2.38
CA TRP A 4 7.33 -20.92 -3.06
C TRP A 4 8.17 -19.64 -3.17
N LYS A 5 9.16 -19.46 -2.27
CA LYS A 5 10.13 -18.35 -2.32
C LYS A 5 10.93 -18.31 -3.64
N LYS A 6 11.09 -19.43 -4.35
CA LYS A 6 11.79 -19.50 -5.65
C LYS A 6 10.96 -18.98 -6.83
N ARG A 7 9.65 -18.74 -6.67
CA ARG A 7 8.75 -18.16 -7.69
C ARG A 7 8.27 -16.75 -7.33
N LEU A 8 8.90 -16.10 -6.34
CA LEU A 8 8.65 -14.70 -6.01
C LEU A 8 9.12 -13.79 -7.16
N GLY A 9 8.32 -12.79 -7.53
CA GLY A 9 8.73 -11.78 -8.53
C GLY A 9 7.66 -11.30 -9.52
N LEU A 10 6.38 -11.58 -9.32
CA LEU A 10 5.31 -11.06 -10.20
C LEU A 10 4.89 -9.64 -9.80
N VAL A 11 4.62 -8.80 -10.80
CA VAL A 11 4.08 -7.44 -10.61
C VAL A 11 2.59 -7.45 -10.90
N HIS A 12 1.78 -7.02 -9.94
CA HIS A 12 0.33 -6.89 -10.09
C HIS A 12 -0.04 -5.41 -10.26
N ILE A 13 -0.79 -5.08 -11.31
CA ILE A 13 -1.28 -3.73 -11.56
C ILE A 13 -2.81 -3.74 -11.45
N TYR A 14 -3.33 -3.16 -10.36
CA TYR A 14 -4.76 -2.93 -10.17
C TYR A 14 -5.11 -1.52 -10.64
N THR A 15 -5.66 -1.39 -11.86
CA THR A 15 -6.01 -0.10 -12.48
C THR A 15 -7.49 0.01 -12.84
N GLY A 16 -7.91 1.16 -13.38
CA GLY A 16 -9.29 1.46 -13.78
C GLY A 16 -10.08 2.25 -12.72
N ASN A 17 -11.28 2.71 -13.11
CA ASN A 17 -12.11 3.61 -12.30
C ASN A 17 -12.98 2.88 -11.25
N GLY A 18 -13.07 1.55 -11.33
CA GLY A 18 -13.84 0.74 -10.38
C GLY A 18 -13.28 0.81 -8.95
N LYS A 19 -14.18 0.68 -7.97
CA LYS A 19 -13.80 0.45 -6.57
C LYS A 19 -13.17 -0.93 -6.41
N GLY A 20 -12.27 -1.09 -5.43
CA GLY A 20 -11.69 -2.39 -5.06
C GLY A 20 -10.19 -2.56 -5.28
N LYS A 21 -9.51 -1.62 -5.94
CA LYS A 21 -8.04 -1.68 -6.18
C LYS A 21 -7.23 -1.87 -4.89
N THR A 22 -7.46 -0.99 -3.91
CA THR A 22 -6.80 -1.07 -2.60
C THR A 22 -7.21 -2.32 -1.83
N THR A 23 -8.48 -2.72 -1.91
CA THR A 23 -8.99 -3.92 -1.24
C THR A 23 -8.35 -5.19 -1.81
N ALA A 24 -8.16 -5.28 -3.13
CA ALA A 24 -7.47 -6.38 -3.77
C ALA A 24 -6.00 -6.48 -3.33
N ALA A 25 -5.30 -5.35 -3.25
CA ALA A 25 -3.92 -5.29 -2.73
C ALA A 25 -3.84 -5.72 -1.26
N LEU A 26 -4.77 -5.28 -0.41
CA LEU A 26 -4.86 -5.72 1.00
C LEU A 26 -5.16 -7.21 1.13
N GLY A 27 -6.06 -7.75 0.31
CA GLY A 27 -6.35 -9.19 0.29
C GLY A 27 -5.13 -10.03 -0.08
N LEU A 28 -4.31 -9.57 -1.03
CA LEU A 28 -3.05 -10.21 -1.38
C LEU A 28 -2.03 -10.13 -0.23
N ALA A 29 -1.92 -8.97 0.42
CA ALA A 29 -1.07 -8.77 1.58
C ALA A 29 -1.44 -9.73 2.73
N LEU A 30 -2.73 -9.81 3.08
CA LEU A 30 -3.21 -10.73 4.12
C LEU A 30 -2.94 -12.20 3.78
N ARG A 31 -3.10 -12.60 2.51
CA ARG A 31 -2.76 -13.96 2.06
C ARG A 31 -1.28 -14.27 2.29
N MET A 32 -0.39 -13.31 2.02
CA MET A 32 1.05 -13.45 2.24
C MET A 32 1.37 -13.59 3.74
N LEU A 33 0.75 -12.78 4.59
CA LEU A 33 0.91 -12.89 6.05
C LEU A 33 0.45 -14.25 6.59
N GLY A 34 -0.65 -14.79 6.07
CA GLY A 34 -1.13 -16.13 6.43
C GLY A 34 -0.17 -17.28 6.04
N ASN A 35 0.84 -17.00 5.21
CA ASN A 35 1.91 -17.92 4.85
C ASN A 35 3.25 -17.53 5.51
N GLU A 36 3.21 -16.85 6.65
CA GLU A 36 4.38 -16.40 7.43
C GLU A 36 5.31 -15.47 6.62
N GLY A 37 4.76 -14.81 5.59
CA GLY A 37 5.44 -13.81 4.82
C GLY A 37 5.55 -12.47 5.55
N ARG A 38 6.36 -11.56 5.01
CA ARG A 38 6.44 -10.17 5.46
C ARG A 38 5.86 -9.26 4.40
N VAL A 39 5.13 -8.23 4.82
CA VAL A 39 4.49 -7.28 3.91
C VAL A 39 4.72 -5.86 4.39
N ILE A 40 5.08 -4.98 3.45
CA ILE A 40 5.06 -3.53 3.59
C ILE A 40 4.03 -2.95 2.63
N MET A 41 3.27 -1.97 3.09
CA MET A 41 2.33 -1.17 2.30
C MET A 41 2.75 0.30 2.36
N ILE A 42 3.14 0.84 1.21
CA ILE A 42 3.49 2.25 1.03
C ILE A 42 2.30 2.98 0.40
N GLN A 43 1.86 4.08 1.00
CA GLN A 43 0.73 4.88 0.54
C GLN A 43 1.16 6.30 0.21
N PHE A 44 1.07 6.66 -1.08
CA PHE A 44 1.50 7.97 -1.59
C PHE A 44 0.51 9.11 -1.30
N LEU A 45 -0.79 8.81 -1.24
CA LEU A 45 -1.85 9.83 -1.17
C LEU A 45 -2.63 9.85 0.14
N LYS A 46 -2.40 8.89 1.03
CA LYS A 46 -3.13 8.80 2.30
C LYS A 46 -2.28 9.31 3.44
N SER A 47 -2.89 10.09 4.33
CA SER A 47 -2.33 10.43 5.64
C SER A 47 -2.31 9.22 6.56
N ALA A 48 -1.31 9.16 7.44
CA ALA A 48 -1.17 8.09 8.42
C ALA A 48 -2.31 8.11 9.45
N ASN A 49 -2.71 6.92 9.91
CA ASN A 49 -3.64 6.70 11.03
C ASN A 49 -5.05 7.31 10.88
N VAL A 50 -5.45 7.69 9.68
CA VAL A 50 -6.80 8.23 9.40
C VAL A 50 -7.78 7.13 9.02
N TYR A 51 -7.31 6.10 8.33
CA TYR A 51 -8.16 5.12 7.68
C TYR A 51 -8.24 3.80 8.45
N GLY A 52 -9.44 3.24 8.57
CA GLY A 52 -9.68 2.00 9.30
C GLY A 52 -8.85 0.82 8.78
N GLU A 53 -8.67 0.72 7.47
CA GLU A 53 -7.85 -0.33 6.88
C GLU A 53 -6.36 -0.22 7.23
N GLN A 54 -5.82 0.98 7.48
CA GLN A 54 -4.42 1.14 7.91
C GLN A 54 -4.22 0.54 9.29
N ARG A 55 -5.10 0.91 10.23
CA ARG A 55 -5.04 0.40 11.62
C ARG A 55 -5.17 -1.12 11.63
N LYS A 56 -6.16 -1.66 10.90
CA LYS A 56 -6.35 -3.11 10.88
C LYS A 56 -5.20 -3.85 10.17
N ALA A 57 -4.65 -3.27 9.10
CA ALA A 57 -3.46 -3.81 8.44
C ALA A 57 -2.25 -3.90 9.39
N GLN A 58 -2.00 -2.83 10.16
CA GLN A 58 -0.93 -2.80 11.17
C GLN A 58 -1.14 -3.86 12.26
N GLU A 59 -2.36 -3.99 12.79
CA GLU A 59 -2.70 -5.05 13.76
C GLU A 59 -2.46 -6.46 13.20
N CYS A 60 -2.68 -6.67 11.90
CA CYS A 60 -2.39 -7.93 11.23
C CYS A 60 -0.89 -8.17 10.96
N GLY A 61 -0.01 -7.20 11.25
CA GLY A 61 1.43 -7.30 11.03
C GLY A 61 1.93 -6.76 9.69
N ILE A 62 1.10 -5.98 8.97
CA ILE A 62 1.56 -5.23 7.78
C ILE A 62 2.29 -3.97 8.25
N VAL A 63 3.52 -3.75 7.78
CA VAL A 63 4.19 -2.45 7.96
C VAL A 63 3.50 -1.44 7.04
N VAL A 64 2.80 -0.45 7.61
CA VAL A 64 2.09 0.57 6.84
C VAL A 64 2.81 1.90 6.97
N GLU A 65 3.22 2.45 5.83
CA GLU A 65 3.87 3.75 5.74
C GLU A 65 3.06 4.65 4.81
N SER A 66 2.72 5.83 5.31
CA SER A 66 1.78 6.75 4.67
C SER A 66 2.42 8.12 4.58
N TYR A 67 2.58 8.57 3.35
CA TYR A 67 3.29 9.81 3.02
C TYR A 67 2.34 10.89 2.53
N GLY A 68 1.08 10.54 2.23
CA GLY A 68 0.11 11.49 1.71
C GLY A 68 -0.30 12.54 2.74
N LEU A 69 -0.68 13.71 2.24
CA LEU A 69 -1.17 14.82 3.04
C LEU A 69 -2.63 14.57 3.48
N PRO A 70 -3.14 15.25 4.53
CA PRO A 70 -4.53 15.12 5.00
C PRO A 70 -5.53 15.86 4.08
N LYS A 71 -5.40 15.68 2.76
CA LYS A 71 -6.23 16.29 1.73
C LYS A 71 -6.31 15.38 0.50
N PHE A 72 -7.38 15.54 -0.28
CA PHE A 72 -7.48 14.89 -1.58
C PHE A 72 -6.73 15.69 -2.65
N VAL A 73 -6.08 14.97 -3.55
CA VAL A 73 -5.46 15.56 -4.75
C VAL A 73 -6.51 15.62 -5.85
N HIS A 74 -6.79 16.83 -6.34
CA HIS A 74 -7.73 17.07 -7.43
C HIS A 74 -7.02 17.78 -8.57
N GLY A 75 -7.07 17.20 -9.77
CA GLY A 75 -6.41 17.78 -10.93
C GLY A 75 -4.88 17.67 -10.82
N LYS A 76 -4.18 18.81 -10.95
CA LYS A 76 -2.72 18.85 -10.93
C LYS A 76 -2.22 18.87 -9.48
N PRO A 77 -1.27 18.01 -9.09
CA PRO A 77 -0.77 17.98 -7.73
C PRO A 77 0.05 19.24 -7.39
N GLU A 78 -0.07 19.67 -6.15
CA GLU A 78 0.68 20.76 -5.56
C GLU A 78 2.14 20.36 -5.27
N PRO A 79 3.09 21.31 -5.22
CA PRO A 79 4.51 21.00 -4.97
C PRO A 79 4.75 20.14 -3.72
N GLU A 80 3.99 20.37 -2.65
CA GLU A 80 4.07 19.60 -1.40
C GLU A 80 3.61 18.14 -1.58
N GLU A 81 2.60 17.90 -2.42
CA GLU A 81 2.08 16.55 -2.71
C GLU A 81 3.08 15.76 -3.56
N ILE A 82 3.76 16.45 -4.49
CA ILE A 82 4.85 15.87 -5.27
C ILE A 82 6.03 15.52 -4.36
N GLU A 83 6.39 16.40 -3.44
CA GLU A 83 7.48 16.17 -2.48
C GLU A 83 7.17 15.01 -1.53
N ALA A 84 5.94 14.93 -1.02
CA ALA A 84 5.46 13.80 -0.25
C ALA A 84 5.56 12.47 -1.04
N ALA A 85 5.16 12.47 -2.31
CA ALA A 85 5.27 11.30 -3.17
C ALA A 85 6.73 10.89 -3.45
N LYS A 86 7.65 11.86 -3.59
CA LYS A 86 9.09 11.58 -3.74
C LYS A 86 9.68 10.92 -2.50
N LYS A 87 9.35 11.43 -1.30
CA LYS A 87 9.79 10.81 -0.04
C LYS A 87 9.31 9.36 0.10
N ALA A 88 8.14 9.04 -0.42
CA ALA A 88 7.64 7.66 -0.46
C ALA A 88 8.45 6.74 -1.40
N LEU A 89 9.08 7.28 -2.45
CA LEU A 89 9.95 6.52 -3.37
C LEU A 89 11.33 6.23 -2.80
N GLU A 90 11.79 7.02 -1.83
CA GLU A 90 13.11 6.88 -1.20
C GLU A 90 13.15 5.79 -0.13
N ARG A 91 12.01 5.13 0.11
CA ARG A 91 11.84 4.13 1.16
C ARG A 91 12.46 2.77 0.84
#